data_AF-K7FMK4-F1
#
_entry.id   AF-K7FMK4-F1
#
_cell.length_a   1.000
_cell.length_b   1.000
_cell.length_c   1.000
_cell.angle_alpha   90.00
_cell.angle_beta   90.00
_cell.angle_gamma   90.00
#
_symmetry.space_group_name_H-M   'P 1'
#
loop_
_entity.id
_entity.type
_entity.pdbx_description
1 polymer ?
#
loop_
_entity_poly.entity_id
_entity_poly.type
_entity_poly.pdbx_seq_one_letter_code
_entity_poly.pdbx_strand_id
1 'polypeptide(L)'
;MNVCRLRLTVPPDEGSLPEQGANKLERTKKQLHHVPNGMSTGKFSDGMVYGVVHRTDNNHKKEMVVYGWSANQVKEEMNYIKEVRATLEKVREKMYGEYGEMKRKIQQLTSELTIANAEKDSLESHMEVQAAALNSFNEMNTSLTTASIELQKTLVDVSLENTDIRDQIRNLKCTHEQSMEKLKEKQKQLETAQVENQLLKLKVECSQEANADVMREMTRRLYSQYEEKLQEEEQKHIAERETLIAETNRLLKAIEEANKKMQITETSIQEKDQRIGELDRLIQRMEEERHQLQKQLVQHETQISGAKSQTHSDKQRSQHLEEVAAGLRERIKHLDDMVHCQQKKVKHMVEEIEILKKKIKQKELFIMQLLEKISFLECENKELQDRLDYLMETQPRTNVETREIGIGCDLPSRLPAEWSGSSHGSSPSHSPRRPGSSISKKESRIRDKKHLDDITAARLPPFHYAPAQLLSIEESIAIQTRQKEIYEEMQAKLAAHKLAETLNIKMVRYEPEGEASMKYREMGDEENYHSLED
;
A
#
# COMPACT_ATOMS: atom_id res chain seq x y z
N MET A 1 43.03 10.17 -75.30
CA MET A 1 42.43 9.43 -76.43
C MET A 1 42.32 10.38 -77.60
N ASN A 2 43.11 10.12 -78.65
CA ASN A 2 42.95 10.72 -79.97
C ASN A 2 41.69 10.16 -80.62
N VAL A 3 40.80 11.00 -81.15
CA VAL A 3 40.02 10.64 -82.34
C VAL A 3 39.76 11.91 -83.15
N CYS A 4 40.40 11.97 -84.32
CA CYS A 4 40.17 12.94 -85.38
C CYS A 4 38.75 12.80 -85.93
N ARG A 5 38.09 13.92 -86.26
CA ARG A 5 37.00 13.92 -87.24
C ARG A 5 37.25 14.99 -88.29
N LEU A 6 37.75 14.51 -89.43
CA LEU A 6 37.80 15.17 -90.72
C LEU A 6 36.40 15.22 -91.36
N ARG A 7 36.04 16.38 -91.91
CA ARG A 7 35.04 16.63 -92.98
C ARG A 7 35.34 18.06 -93.45
N LEU A 8 36.01 18.35 -94.56
CA LEU A 8 35.93 17.91 -95.97
C LEU A 8 34.72 18.50 -96.69
N THR A 9 34.93 19.69 -97.27
CA THR A 9 34.14 20.22 -98.39
C THR A 9 35.11 20.81 -99.42
N VAL A 10 34.89 20.40 -100.66
CA VAL A 10 35.69 20.54 -101.89
C VAL A 10 35.15 21.73 -102.72
N PRO A 11 35.96 22.46 -103.52
CA PRO A 11 35.47 23.27 -104.66
C PRO A 11 35.34 22.36 -105.90
N PRO A 12 34.31 22.43 -106.77
CA PRO A 12 34.16 23.50 -107.78
C PRO A 12 32.71 23.69 -108.32
N ASP A 13 32.53 24.54 -109.34
CA ASP A 13 31.80 24.13 -110.56
C ASP A 13 32.35 24.91 -111.77
N GLU A 14 33.03 24.17 -112.65
CA GLU A 14 33.29 24.53 -114.04
C GLU A 14 32.11 24.06 -114.90
N GLY A 15 31.85 24.78 -116.00
CA GLY A 15 30.99 24.34 -117.10
C GLY A 15 29.80 25.28 -117.28
N SER A 16 29.77 26.14 -118.29
CA SER A 16 29.45 25.69 -119.65
C SER A 16 29.86 26.73 -120.70
N LEU A 17 30.76 26.34 -121.59
CA LEU A 17 30.69 26.63 -123.03
C LEU A 17 30.39 25.26 -123.68
N PRO A 18 29.66 25.13 -124.81
CA PRO A 18 30.19 25.65 -126.09
C PRO A 18 29.19 25.90 -127.25
N GLU A 19 29.75 26.38 -128.39
CA GLU A 19 29.35 26.16 -129.80
C GLU A 19 28.00 26.74 -130.32
N GLN A 20 27.78 27.17 -131.57
CA GLN A 20 28.44 27.22 -132.90
C GLN A 20 27.54 28.16 -133.75
N GLY A 21 27.91 28.79 -134.88
CA GLY A 21 29.03 28.61 -135.81
C GLY A 21 29.38 29.92 -136.54
N ALA A 22 30.61 30.04 -137.07
CA ALA A 22 31.00 29.69 -138.44
C ALA A 22 30.44 30.71 -139.48
N ASN A 23 31.20 31.46 -140.30
CA ASN A 23 32.47 31.18 -140.97
C ASN A 23 33.20 32.47 -141.42
N LYS A 24 34.53 32.45 -141.21
CA LYS A 24 35.66 32.77 -142.11
C LYS A 24 35.53 33.75 -143.31
N LEU A 25 36.54 34.65 -143.35
CA LEU A 25 37.43 35.02 -144.48
C LEU A 25 36.77 35.68 -145.72
N GLU A 26 37.26 36.73 -146.37
CA GLU A 26 38.63 36.90 -146.89
C GLU A 26 38.82 38.32 -147.48
N ARG A 27 40.08 38.74 -147.60
CA ARG A 27 40.57 40.01 -148.17
C ARG A 27 40.39 40.06 -149.70
N THR A 28 40.03 41.22 -150.26
CA THR A 28 40.68 41.93 -151.43
C THR A 28 39.77 43.09 -151.87
N LYS A 29 40.15 44.36 -151.83
CA LYS A 29 41.06 45.17 -152.69
C LYS A 29 40.51 45.49 -154.11
N LYS A 30 40.52 46.81 -154.39
CA LYS A 30 40.40 47.57 -155.68
C LYS A 30 39.01 48.17 -155.95
N GLN A 31 38.84 49.50 -155.82
CA GLN A 31 39.20 50.58 -156.77
C GLN A 31 38.54 50.44 -158.15
N LEU A 32 37.81 51.47 -158.58
CA LEU A 32 38.15 52.36 -159.72
C LEU A 32 37.04 53.43 -159.87
N HIS A 33 37.38 54.72 -159.82
CA HIS A 33 37.33 55.71 -160.92
C HIS A 33 35.92 56.07 -161.44
N HIS A 34 35.61 57.26 -161.96
CA HIS A 34 36.12 58.62 -162.06
C HIS A 34 34.97 59.35 -162.80
N VAL A 35 34.70 60.62 -162.48
CA VAL A 35 33.71 61.51 -163.11
C VAL A 35 33.95 61.59 -164.64
N PRO A 36 32.98 61.79 -165.55
CA PRO A 36 32.81 63.15 -166.07
C PRO A 36 31.42 63.53 -166.64
N ASN A 37 31.15 64.82 -166.50
CA ASN A 37 30.47 65.75 -167.43
C ASN A 37 29.12 65.42 -168.06
N GLY A 38 28.23 66.41 -167.87
CA GLY A 38 27.65 67.14 -168.98
C GLY A 38 26.14 67.01 -169.09
N MET A 39 25.43 68.14 -169.05
CA MET A 39 25.00 68.74 -170.32
C MET A 39 24.42 70.14 -170.11
N SER A 40 24.90 71.04 -170.97
CA SER A 40 24.30 72.32 -171.32
C SER A 40 22.94 72.11 -171.97
N THR A 41 22.01 73.05 -171.78
CA THR A 41 20.90 73.24 -172.71
C THR A 41 20.88 74.69 -173.16
N GLY A 42 21.43 74.88 -174.36
CA GLY A 42 21.31 76.10 -175.12
C GLY A 42 19.86 76.33 -175.55
N LYS A 43 19.58 77.59 -175.88
CA LYS A 43 18.33 78.05 -176.50
C LYS A 43 18.12 77.28 -177.81
N PHE A 44 17.02 76.54 -177.91
CA PHE A 44 16.42 76.14 -179.19
C PHE A 44 15.13 76.94 -179.37
N SER A 45 14.99 77.51 -180.56
CA SER A 45 13.83 78.26 -181.03
C SER A 45 12.59 77.37 -181.15
N ASP A 46 11.45 77.96 -180.77
CA ASP A 46 10.06 77.66 -181.12
C ASP A 46 9.75 76.28 -181.75
N GLY A 47 9.07 75.43 -180.99
CA GLY A 47 8.57 74.13 -181.47
C GLY A 47 7.67 73.43 -180.46
N MET A 48 6.41 73.19 -180.85
CA MET A 48 5.44 72.44 -180.06
C MET A 48 5.92 71.00 -179.79
N VAL A 49 5.76 70.54 -178.55
CA VAL A 49 6.07 69.16 -178.16
C VAL A 49 4.77 68.38 -178.07
N TYR A 50 4.63 67.38 -178.95
CA TYR A 50 3.49 66.48 -178.97
C TYR A 50 3.87 65.19 -178.23
N GLY A 51 3.21 64.93 -177.11
CA GLY A 51 3.36 63.69 -176.35
C GLY A 51 2.21 62.75 -176.66
N VAL A 52 2.52 61.55 -177.17
CA VAL A 52 1.52 60.50 -177.39
C VAL A 52 1.35 59.73 -176.08
N VAL A 53 0.25 60.00 -175.37
CA VAL A 53 -0.12 59.25 -174.17
C VAL A 53 -1.06 58.12 -174.58
N HIS A 54 -0.62 56.89 -174.37
CA HIS A 54 -1.47 55.72 -174.57
C HIS A 54 -2.48 55.64 -173.41
N ARG A 55 -3.77 55.87 -173.69
CA ARG A 55 -4.84 55.51 -172.75
C ARG A 55 -5.33 54.12 -173.12
N THR A 56 -5.29 53.20 -172.15
CA THR A 56 -5.93 51.90 -172.27
C THR A 56 -7.19 51.94 -171.42
N ASP A 57 -8.35 52.18 -172.03
CA ASP A 57 -9.64 51.84 -171.43
C ASP A 57 -10.03 50.41 -171.80
N ASN A 58 -10.88 49.82 -170.98
CA ASN A 58 -11.22 48.39 -170.89
C ASN A 58 -11.95 47.78 -172.12
N ASN A 59 -11.90 48.40 -173.31
CA ASN A 59 -12.47 47.85 -174.54
C ASN A 59 -11.55 48.14 -175.73
N HIS A 60 -10.89 47.11 -176.26
CA HIS A 60 -9.73 47.15 -177.17
C HIS A 60 -9.90 47.93 -178.50
N LYS A 61 -10.00 49.26 -178.45
CA LYS A 61 -9.70 50.17 -179.56
C LYS A 61 -8.66 51.18 -179.10
N LYS A 62 -7.44 51.09 -179.64
CA LYS A 62 -6.35 52.04 -179.35
C LYS A 62 -6.66 53.35 -180.07
N GLU A 63 -7.26 54.29 -179.35
CA GLU A 63 -7.48 55.65 -179.82
C GLU A 63 -6.24 56.50 -179.49
N MET A 64 -5.58 57.01 -180.52
CA MET A 64 -4.36 57.81 -180.40
C MET A 64 -4.77 59.27 -180.25
N VAL A 65 -4.81 59.77 -179.01
CA VAL A 65 -5.11 61.19 -178.74
C VAL A 65 -3.79 61.93 -178.52
N VAL A 66 -3.50 62.84 -179.43
CA VAL A 66 -2.33 63.71 -179.36
C VAL A 66 -2.70 64.94 -178.54
N TYR A 67 -2.12 65.09 -177.35
CA TYR A 67 -2.20 66.33 -176.57
C TYR A 67 -0.96 67.19 -176.87
N GLY A 68 -1.19 68.41 -177.32
CA GLY A 68 -0.14 69.43 -177.41
C GLY A 68 0.00 70.14 -176.07
N TRP A 69 1.18 70.09 -175.47
CA TRP A 69 1.49 70.88 -174.26
C TRP A 69 2.48 71.99 -174.61
N SER A 70 2.27 73.16 -174.02
CA SER A 70 3.25 74.24 -174.09
C SER A 70 4.41 73.96 -173.13
N ALA A 71 5.63 74.33 -173.52
CA ALA A 71 6.85 74.10 -172.73
C ALA A 71 6.79 74.69 -171.29
N ASN A 72 5.91 75.67 -171.05
CA ASN A 72 5.72 76.26 -169.73
C ASN A 72 4.97 75.31 -168.77
N GLN A 73 3.99 74.55 -169.26
CA GLN A 73 3.12 73.72 -168.42
C GLN A 73 3.84 72.49 -167.86
N VAL A 74 4.76 71.88 -168.62
CA VAL A 74 5.59 70.76 -168.14
C VAL A 74 6.61 71.20 -167.09
N LYS A 75 7.06 72.45 -167.15
CA LYS A 75 8.06 72.99 -166.21
C LYS A 75 7.48 73.21 -164.82
N GLU A 76 6.21 73.61 -164.71
CA GLU A 76 5.50 73.75 -163.43
C GLU A 76 5.30 72.39 -162.73
N GLU A 77 4.84 71.37 -163.47
CA GLU A 77 4.65 70.02 -162.92
C GLU A 77 5.97 69.40 -162.41
N MET A 78 7.08 69.62 -163.12
CA MET A 78 8.40 69.14 -162.67
C MET A 78 8.89 69.89 -161.42
N ASN A 79 8.53 71.16 -161.25
CA ASN A 79 8.83 71.90 -160.03
C ASN A 79 7.98 71.40 -158.84
N TYR A 80 6.70 71.11 -159.06
CA TYR A 80 5.82 70.56 -158.02
C TYR A 80 6.32 69.22 -157.47
N ILE A 81 6.74 68.29 -158.34
CA ILE A 81 7.29 66.98 -157.92
C ILE A 81 8.58 67.15 -157.10
N LYS A 82 9.44 68.12 -157.46
CA LYS A 82 10.66 68.40 -156.71
C LYS A 82 10.35 68.91 -155.30
N GLU A 83 9.36 69.78 -155.15
CA GLU A 83 8.95 70.30 -153.83
C GLU A 83 8.35 69.22 -152.93
N VAL A 84 7.49 68.34 -153.48
CA VAL A 84 6.91 67.22 -152.72
C VAL A 84 7.99 66.24 -152.25
N ARG A 85 8.97 65.93 -153.11
CA ARG A 85 10.08 65.05 -152.71
C ARG A 85 10.94 65.70 -151.61
N ALA A 86 11.22 67.00 -151.71
CA ALA A 86 11.98 67.73 -150.70
C ALA A 86 11.24 67.81 -149.35
N THR A 87 9.91 67.93 -149.36
CA THR A 87 9.09 67.94 -148.14
C THR A 87 8.97 66.56 -147.50
N LEU A 88 8.79 65.49 -148.29
CA LEU A 88 8.81 64.11 -147.79
C LEU A 88 10.18 63.74 -147.19
N GLU A 89 11.28 64.19 -147.80
CA GLU A 89 12.63 63.94 -147.27
C GLU A 89 12.86 64.66 -145.93
N LYS A 90 12.37 65.89 -145.79
CA LYS A 90 12.38 66.62 -144.49
C LYS A 90 11.57 65.91 -143.41
N VAL A 91 10.42 65.33 -143.76
CA VAL A 91 9.60 64.54 -142.81
C VAL A 91 10.35 63.26 -142.40
N ARG A 92 11.03 62.60 -143.34
CA ARG A 92 11.83 61.40 -143.05
C ARG A 92 12.95 61.70 -142.06
N GLU A 93 13.75 62.74 -142.31
CA GLU A 93 14.82 63.14 -141.38
C GLU A 93 14.28 63.50 -139.99
N LYS A 94 13.17 64.24 -139.92
CA LYS A 94 12.53 64.60 -138.64
C LYS A 94 12.04 63.37 -137.88
N MET A 95 11.36 62.44 -138.55
CA MET A 95 10.88 61.18 -137.96
C MET A 95 12.01 60.30 -137.42
N TYR A 96 13.12 60.14 -138.17
CA TYR A 96 14.26 59.35 -137.70
C TYR A 96 15.05 60.04 -136.59
N GLY A 97 15.11 61.38 -136.58
CA GLY A 97 15.67 62.17 -135.48
C GLY A 97 14.86 61.99 -134.19
N GLU A 98 13.55 62.20 -134.26
CA GLU A 98 12.61 62.06 -133.13
C GLU A 98 12.57 60.61 -132.62
N TYR A 99 12.58 59.61 -133.52
CA TYR A 99 12.65 58.20 -133.13
C TYR A 99 14.00 57.85 -132.48
N GLY A 100 15.10 58.39 -132.99
CA GLY A 100 16.44 58.19 -132.40
C GLY A 100 16.56 58.84 -131.01
N GLU A 101 16.00 60.02 -130.83
CA GLU A 101 15.89 60.70 -129.52
C GLU A 101 15.02 59.90 -128.56
N MET A 102 13.85 59.45 -128.99
CA MET A 102 12.97 58.62 -128.17
C MET A 102 13.62 57.28 -127.80
N LYS A 103 14.31 56.62 -128.74
CA LYS A 103 15.06 55.39 -128.46
C LYS A 103 16.16 55.60 -127.44
N ARG A 104 16.95 56.69 -127.56
CA ARG A 104 17.96 57.06 -126.54
C ARG A 104 17.31 57.33 -125.20
N LYS A 105 16.18 58.04 -125.17
CA LYS A 105 15.46 58.37 -123.93
C LYS A 105 14.86 57.14 -123.26
N ILE A 106 14.31 56.20 -124.03
CA ILE A 106 13.85 54.91 -123.52
C ILE A 106 15.03 54.09 -122.98
N GLN A 107 16.15 54.03 -123.70
CA GLN A 107 17.35 53.33 -123.23
C GLN A 107 17.91 53.97 -121.94
N GLN A 108 17.93 55.30 -121.87
CA GLN A 108 18.32 56.05 -120.68
C GLN A 108 17.40 55.74 -119.49
N LEU A 109 16.07 55.88 -119.67
CA LEU A 109 15.09 55.53 -118.64
C LEU A 109 15.17 54.07 -118.21
N THR A 110 15.47 53.15 -119.13
CA THR A 110 15.68 51.73 -118.83
C THR A 110 16.93 51.54 -117.98
N SER A 111 18.05 52.20 -118.33
CA SER A 111 19.27 52.14 -117.53
C SER A 111 19.09 52.76 -116.14
N GLU A 112 18.40 53.90 -116.04
CA GLU A 112 18.06 54.56 -114.78
C GLU A 112 17.14 53.67 -113.92
N LEU A 113 16.15 53.01 -114.52
CA LEU A 113 15.29 52.05 -113.82
C LEU A 113 16.07 50.84 -113.30
N THR A 114 17.02 50.31 -114.09
CA THR A 114 17.86 49.19 -113.62
C THR A 114 18.77 49.60 -112.46
N ILE A 115 19.31 50.82 -112.49
CA ILE A 115 20.13 51.37 -111.41
C ILE A 115 19.26 51.60 -110.16
N ALA A 116 18.10 52.25 -110.30
CA ALA A 116 17.17 52.47 -109.20
C ALA A 116 16.65 51.17 -108.59
N ASN A 117 16.41 50.14 -109.39
CA ASN A 117 16.05 48.80 -108.89
C ASN A 117 17.22 48.15 -108.14
N ALA A 118 18.45 48.22 -108.64
CA ALA A 118 19.61 47.69 -107.92
C ALA A 118 19.87 48.43 -106.59
N GLU A 119 19.67 49.75 -106.56
CA GLU A 119 19.73 50.54 -105.33
C GLU A 119 18.62 50.16 -104.34
N LYS A 120 17.39 49.95 -104.82
CA LYS A 120 16.27 49.45 -104.01
C LYS A 120 16.59 48.07 -103.43
N ASP A 121 17.07 47.14 -104.25
CA ASP A 121 17.39 45.77 -103.82
C ASP A 121 18.53 45.77 -102.77
N SER A 122 19.54 46.64 -102.95
CA SER A 122 20.61 46.85 -101.97
C SER A 122 20.07 47.42 -100.64
N LEU A 123 19.18 48.41 -100.70
CA LEU A 123 18.57 48.99 -99.52
C LEU A 123 17.66 47.98 -98.79
N GLU A 124 16.89 47.20 -99.53
CA GLU A 124 16.03 46.14 -99.00
C GLU A 124 16.87 45.06 -98.30
N SER A 125 17.97 44.62 -98.91
CA SER A 125 18.93 43.71 -98.28
C SER A 125 19.55 44.28 -97.00
N HIS A 126 19.92 45.57 -96.99
CA HIS A 126 20.44 46.21 -95.79
C HIS A 126 19.39 46.31 -94.68
N MET A 127 18.14 46.65 -95.03
CA MET A 127 17.01 46.66 -94.08
C MET A 127 16.74 45.26 -93.51
N GLU A 128 16.83 44.22 -94.33
CA GLU A 128 16.67 42.82 -93.90
C GLU A 128 17.76 42.41 -92.91
N VAL A 129 19.03 42.74 -93.18
CA VAL A 129 20.15 42.50 -92.25
C VAL A 129 19.94 43.26 -90.94
N GLN A 130 19.50 44.53 -91.00
CA GLN A 130 19.19 45.30 -89.80
C GLN A 130 18.01 44.72 -89.01
N ALA A 131 16.96 44.26 -89.68
CA ALA A 131 15.82 43.60 -89.04
C ALA A 131 16.24 42.27 -88.37
N ALA A 132 17.09 41.47 -89.04
CA ALA A 132 17.66 40.25 -88.47
C ALA A 132 18.53 40.54 -87.24
N ALA A 133 19.34 41.59 -87.26
CA ALA A 133 20.12 42.02 -86.11
C ALA A 133 19.22 42.46 -84.93
N LEU A 134 18.17 43.24 -85.20
CA LEU A 134 17.19 43.65 -84.18
C LEU A 134 16.45 42.44 -83.60
N ASN A 135 16.07 41.46 -84.42
CA ASN A 135 15.46 40.21 -83.95
C ASN A 135 16.42 39.43 -83.05
N SER A 136 17.70 39.31 -83.43
CA SER A 136 18.72 38.65 -82.59
C SER A 136 18.93 39.38 -81.25
N PHE A 137 18.93 40.72 -81.23
CA PHE A 137 18.98 41.47 -79.98
C PHE A 137 17.72 41.28 -79.13
N ASN A 138 16.55 41.23 -79.76
CA ASN A 138 15.31 40.96 -79.05
C ASN A 138 15.29 39.54 -78.48
N GLU A 139 15.73 38.53 -79.24
CA GLU A 139 15.91 37.15 -78.76
C GLU A 139 16.87 37.11 -77.57
N MET A 140 18.03 37.77 -77.66
CA MET A 140 18.98 37.86 -76.55
C MET A 140 18.36 38.53 -75.32
N ASN A 141 17.62 39.61 -75.51
CA ASN A 141 16.94 40.31 -74.42
C ASN A 141 15.83 39.46 -73.78
N THR A 142 15.04 38.72 -74.58
CA THR A 142 14.04 37.78 -74.07
C THR A 142 14.68 36.61 -73.32
N SER A 143 15.80 36.09 -73.81
CA SER A 143 16.59 35.05 -73.15
C SER A 143 17.18 35.54 -71.83
N LEU A 144 17.78 36.74 -71.83
CA LEU A 144 18.29 37.38 -70.61
C LEU A 144 17.18 37.64 -69.59
N THR A 145 16.02 38.12 -70.05
CA THR A 145 14.85 38.33 -69.18
C THR A 145 14.37 37.02 -68.59
N THR A 146 14.31 35.95 -69.39
CA THR A 146 13.91 34.61 -68.92
C THR A 146 14.90 34.06 -67.89
N ALA A 147 16.21 34.12 -68.17
CA ALA A 147 17.25 33.72 -67.23
C ALA A 147 17.24 34.56 -65.93
N SER A 148 16.93 35.85 -66.03
CA SER A 148 16.77 36.73 -64.86
C SER A 148 15.57 36.33 -64.01
N ILE A 149 14.44 36.01 -64.63
CA ILE A 149 13.23 35.52 -63.94
C ILE A 149 13.51 34.16 -63.29
N GLU A 150 14.19 33.23 -63.97
CA GLU A 150 14.54 31.93 -63.42
C GLU A 150 15.48 32.05 -62.21
N LEU A 151 16.47 32.94 -62.27
CA LEU A 151 17.35 33.20 -61.13
C LEU A 151 16.59 33.82 -59.95
N GLN A 152 15.70 34.79 -60.21
CA GLN A 152 14.85 35.36 -59.17
C GLN A 152 13.94 34.29 -58.54
N LYS A 153 13.36 33.41 -59.36
CA LYS A 153 12.51 32.31 -58.89
C LYS A 153 13.31 31.36 -57.99
N THR A 154 14.46 30.87 -58.46
CA THR A 154 15.31 29.97 -57.66
C THR A 154 15.79 30.60 -56.36
N LEU A 155 16.12 31.91 -56.35
CA LEU A 155 16.47 32.62 -55.13
C LEU A 155 15.31 32.69 -54.13
N VAL A 156 14.09 32.93 -54.61
CA VAL A 156 12.88 32.93 -53.78
C VAL A 156 12.58 31.52 -53.26
N ASP A 157 12.64 30.50 -54.11
CA ASP A 157 12.42 29.09 -53.73
C ASP A 157 13.41 28.67 -52.64
N VAL A 158 14.71 28.94 -52.83
CA VAL A 158 15.75 28.68 -51.82
C VAL A 158 15.52 29.49 -50.54
N SER A 159 15.00 30.71 -50.62
CA SER A 159 14.68 31.52 -49.45
C SER A 159 13.50 30.94 -48.66
N LEU A 160 12.48 30.41 -49.34
CA LEU A 160 11.33 29.75 -48.74
C LEU A 160 11.72 28.42 -48.10
N GLU A 161 12.53 27.60 -48.77
CA GLU A 161 13.08 26.37 -48.18
C GLU A 161 13.92 26.67 -46.93
N ASN A 162 14.76 27.72 -46.97
CA ASN A 162 15.50 28.16 -45.78
C ASN A 162 14.59 28.65 -44.66
N THR A 163 13.44 29.28 -44.95
CA THR A 163 12.46 29.61 -43.91
C THR A 163 11.83 28.36 -43.30
N ASP A 164 11.45 27.38 -44.13
CA ASP A 164 10.86 26.13 -43.65
C ASP A 164 11.84 25.32 -42.78
N ILE A 165 13.10 25.19 -43.22
CA ILE A 165 14.16 24.55 -42.42
C ILE A 165 14.34 25.28 -41.08
N ARG A 166 14.36 26.62 -41.05
CA ARG A 166 14.46 27.38 -39.80
C ARG A 166 13.26 27.14 -38.88
N ASP A 167 12.06 27.04 -39.43
CA ASP A 167 10.85 26.79 -38.65
C ASP A 167 10.83 25.36 -38.11
N GLN A 168 11.24 24.37 -38.90
CA GLN A 168 11.45 22.99 -38.45
C GLN A 168 12.49 22.91 -37.32
N ILE A 169 13.64 23.59 -37.44
CA ILE A 169 14.65 23.66 -36.37
C ILE A 169 14.06 24.29 -35.11
N ARG A 170 13.28 25.37 -35.24
CA ARG A 170 12.63 26.01 -34.08
C ARG A 170 11.62 25.08 -33.42
N ASN A 171 10.83 24.35 -34.20
CA ASN A 171 9.87 23.37 -33.70
C ASN A 171 10.57 22.20 -33.00
N LEU A 172 11.63 21.65 -33.59
CA LEU A 172 12.45 20.60 -32.97
C LEU A 172 13.09 21.09 -31.66
N LYS A 173 13.60 22.32 -31.64
CA LYS A 173 14.15 22.92 -30.42
C LYS A 173 13.08 23.07 -29.33
N CYS A 174 11.90 23.59 -29.68
CA CYS A 174 10.80 23.78 -28.74
C CYS A 174 10.30 22.42 -28.18
N THR A 175 10.13 21.41 -29.03
CA THR A 175 9.71 20.07 -28.59
C THR A 175 10.77 19.40 -27.72
N HIS A 176 12.06 19.54 -28.04
CA HIS A 176 13.15 19.06 -27.21
C HIS A 176 13.14 19.74 -25.83
N GLU A 177 13.02 21.08 -25.79
CA GLU A 177 12.95 21.86 -24.55
C GLU A 177 11.76 21.42 -23.67
N GLN A 178 10.56 21.28 -24.25
CA GLN A 178 9.39 20.77 -23.55
C GLN A 178 9.59 19.35 -23.00
N SER A 179 10.25 18.46 -23.76
CA SER A 179 10.54 17.10 -23.30
C SER A 179 11.54 17.10 -22.12
N MET A 180 12.53 18.00 -22.14
CA MET A 180 13.51 18.17 -21.07
C MET A 180 12.86 18.74 -19.81
N GLU A 181 11.93 19.69 -19.94
CA GLU A 181 11.16 20.19 -18.80
C GLU A 181 10.29 19.11 -18.17
N LYS A 182 9.56 18.34 -18.99
CA LYS A 182 8.78 17.18 -18.51
C LYS A 182 9.66 16.17 -17.79
N LEU A 183 10.85 15.88 -18.31
CA LEU A 183 11.80 14.98 -17.65
C LEU A 183 12.24 15.53 -16.29
N LYS A 184 12.58 16.82 -16.19
CA LYS A 184 12.93 17.48 -14.93
C LYS A 184 11.77 17.45 -13.92
N GLU A 185 10.55 17.68 -14.37
CA GLU A 185 9.37 17.59 -13.50
C GLU A 185 9.16 16.16 -12.99
N LYS A 186 9.30 15.16 -13.86
CA LYS A 186 9.23 13.75 -13.46
C LYS A 186 10.34 13.35 -12.50
N GLN A 187 11.56 13.87 -12.70
CA GLN A 187 12.66 13.67 -11.77
C GLN A 187 12.34 14.26 -10.39
N LYS A 188 11.79 15.48 -10.33
CA LYS A 188 11.36 16.11 -9.07
C LYS A 188 10.24 15.31 -8.39
N GLN A 189 9.25 14.82 -9.15
CA GLN A 189 8.18 13.96 -8.61
C GLN A 189 8.76 12.66 -8.02
N LEU A 190 9.73 12.05 -8.70
CA LEU A 190 10.42 10.86 -8.20
C LEU A 190 11.17 11.14 -6.90
N GLU A 191 11.90 12.24 -6.81
CA GLU A 191 12.61 12.63 -5.57
C GLU A 191 11.64 12.86 -4.40
N THR A 192 10.50 13.53 -4.65
CA THR A 192 9.49 13.71 -3.60
C THR A 192 8.90 12.38 -3.13
N ALA A 193 8.63 11.46 -4.06
CA ALA A 193 8.13 10.12 -3.74
C ALA A 193 9.20 9.29 -3.00
N GLN A 194 10.49 9.44 -3.32
CA GLN A 194 11.57 8.78 -2.61
C GLN A 194 11.68 9.26 -1.16
N VAL A 195 11.60 10.57 -0.92
CA VAL A 195 11.61 11.14 0.44
C VAL A 195 10.39 10.67 1.23
N GLU A 196 9.19 10.67 0.63
CA GLU A 196 7.98 10.16 1.26
C GLU A 196 8.11 8.67 1.63
N ASN A 197 8.64 7.85 0.72
CA ASN A 197 8.89 6.43 0.99
C ASN A 197 9.90 6.23 2.13
N GLN A 198 10.97 7.03 2.19
CA GLN A 198 11.92 6.99 3.31
C GLN A 198 11.25 7.37 4.63
N LEU A 199 10.40 8.41 4.63
CA LEU A 199 9.66 8.82 5.82
C LEU A 199 8.66 7.73 6.26
N LEU A 200 7.95 7.11 5.32
CA LEU A 200 7.03 6.01 5.60
C LEU A 200 7.78 4.80 6.18
N LYS A 201 8.94 4.47 5.62
CA LYS A 201 9.81 3.41 6.14
C LYS A 201 10.21 3.70 7.60
N LEU A 202 10.71 4.91 7.89
CA LEU A 202 11.04 5.32 9.26
C LEU A 202 9.82 5.26 10.19
N LYS A 203 8.63 5.70 9.72
CA LYS A 203 7.41 5.65 10.52
C LYS A 203 6.98 4.22 10.84
N VAL A 204 7.09 3.30 9.89
CA VAL A 204 6.82 1.88 10.09
C VAL A 204 7.83 1.29 11.08
N GLU A 205 9.12 1.56 10.92
CA GLU A 205 10.17 1.12 11.86
C GLU A 205 9.93 1.65 13.28
N CYS A 206 9.65 2.96 13.44
CA CYS A 206 9.33 3.54 14.74
C CYS A 206 8.07 2.92 15.36
N SER A 207 7.04 2.65 14.56
CA SER A 207 5.83 1.99 15.05
C SER A 207 6.08 0.54 15.44
N GLN A 208 6.92 -0.19 14.69
CA GLN A 208 7.30 -1.56 15.00
C GLN A 208 8.13 -1.63 16.27
N GLU A 209 9.10 -0.71 16.45
CA GLU A 209 9.91 -0.63 17.67
C GLU A 209 9.06 -0.32 18.90
N ALA A 210 8.14 0.66 18.81
CA ALA A 210 7.22 0.97 19.90
C ALA A 210 6.32 -0.22 20.27
N ASN A 211 5.86 -0.98 19.28
CA ASN A 211 5.09 -2.20 19.53
C ASN A 211 5.94 -3.30 20.19
N ALA A 212 7.19 -3.48 19.75
CA ALA A 212 8.13 -4.42 20.35
C ALA A 212 8.47 -4.03 21.79
N ASP A 213 8.59 -2.73 22.08
CA ASP A 213 8.78 -2.20 23.44
C ASP A 213 7.63 -2.53 24.37
N VAL A 214 6.38 -2.36 23.93
CA VAL A 214 5.20 -2.71 24.72
C VAL A 214 5.18 -4.21 25.06
N MET A 215 5.51 -5.07 24.09
CA MET A 215 5.59 -6.52 24.32
C MET A 215 6.73 -6.89 25.28
N ARG A 216 7.90 -6.26 25.14
CA ARG A 216 9.03 -6.42 26.07
C ARG A 216 8.68 -5.95 27.48
N GLU A 217 8.01 -4.82 27.60
CA GLU A 217 7.54 -4.24 28.87
C GLU A 217 6.51 -5.13 29.55
N MET A 218 5.51 -5.62 28.81
CA MET A 218 4.51 -6.57 29.33
C MET A 218 5.17 -7.86 29.82
N THR A 219 6.14 -8.38 29.05
CA THR A 219 6.91 -9.56 29.41
C THR A 219 7.70 -9.33 30.70
N ARG A 220 8.43 -8.20 30.80
CA ARG A 220 9.15 -7.82 32.03
C ARG A 220 8.22 -7.74 33.23
N ARG A 221 7.07 -7.06 33.10
CA ARG A 221 6.09 -6.94 34.19
C ARG A 221 5.56 -8.29 34.64
N LEU A 222 5.26 -9.19 33.70
CA LEU A 222 4.78 -10.52 34.03
C LEU A 222 5.85 -11.32 34.80
N TYR A 223 7.10 -11.29 34.35
CA TYR A 223 8.20 -11.93 35.09
C TYR A 223 8.40 -11.32 36.48
N SER A 224 8.41 -9.99 36.60
CA SER A 224 8.54 -9.33 37.90
C SER A 224 7.38 -9.68 38.84
N GLN A 225 6.14 -9.78 38.34
CA GLN A 225 4.99 -10.21 39.15
C GLN A 225 5.12 -11.65 39.63
N TYR A 226 5.65 -12.56 38.80
CA TYR A 226 5.88 -13.95 39.22
C TYR A 226 7.01 -14.05 40.24
N GLU A 227 8.09 -13.29 40.05
CA GLU A 227 9.21 -13.25 40.98
C GLU A 227 8.79 -12.67 42.33
N GLU A 228 8.00 -11.59 42.34
CA GLU A 228 7.45 -10.98 43.56
C GLU A 228 6.54 -11.96 44.31
N LYS A 229 5.61 -12.62 43.61
CA LYS A 229 4.75 -13.65 44.24
C LYS A 229 5.55 -14.82 44.81
N LEU A 230 6.60 -15.24 44.13
CA LEU A 230 7.46 -16.32 44.63
C LEU A 230 8.18 -15.89 45.91
N GLN A 231 8.72 -14.66 45.94
CA GLN A 231 9.36 -14.10 47.13
C GLN A 231 8.37 -13.91 48.29
N GLU A 232 7.14 -13.47 48.03
CA GLU A 232 6.11 -13.33 49.06
C GLU A 232 5.75 -14.67 49.72
N GLU A 233 5.53 -15.73 48.93
CA GLU A 233 5.25 -17.06 49.48
C GLU A 233 6.46 -17.64 50.22
N GLU A 234 7.69 -17.41 49.73
CA GLU A 234 8.91 -17.82 50.44
C GLU A 234 9.04 -17.10 51.79
N GLN A 235 8.83 -15.78 51.83
CA GLN A 235 8.85 -15.01 53.07
C GLN A 235 7.76 -15.45 54.05
N LYS A 236 6.56 -15.75 53.54
CA LYS A 236 5.45 -16.26 54.35
C LYS A 236 5.80 -17.62 54.95
N HIS A 237 6.37 -18.54 54.17
CA HIS A 237 6.85 -19.83 54.68
C HIS A 237 7.96 -19.68 55.72
N ILE A 238 8.89 -18.76 55.52
CA ILE A 238 9.94 -18.46 56.51
C ILE A 238 9.32 -17.94 57.81
N ALA A 239 8.38 -16.99 57.72
CA ALA A 239 7.69 -16.44 58.88
C ALA A 239 6.86 -17.51 59.62
N GLU A 240 6.10 -18.33 58.91
CA GLU A 240 5.34 -19.46 59.50
C GLU A 240 6.29 -20.43 60.22
N ARG A 241 7.40 -20.81 59.59
CA ARG A 241 8.43 -21.66 60.21
C ARG A 241 9.00 -21.03 61.48
N GLU A 242 9.30 -19.74 61.47
CA GLU A 242 9.80 -19.01 62.64
C GLU A 242 8.77 -18.98 63.78
N THR A 243 7.48 -18.77 63.47
CA THR A 243 6.42 -18.82 64.48
C THR A 243 6.27 -20.21 65.11
N LEU A 244 6.34 -21.27 64.30
CA LEU A 244 6.29 -22.65 64.79
C LEU A 244 7.52 -23.00 65.64
N ILE A 245 8.71 -22.55 65.24
CA ILE A 245 9.93 -22.72 66.04
C ILE A 245 9.79 -21.98 67.37
N ALA A 246 9.27 -20.75 67.37
CA ALA A 246 9.06 -19.96 68.58
C ALA A 246 8.07 -20.65 69.54
N GLU A 247 6.96 -21.19 69.03
CA GLU A 247 5.97 -21.91 69.85
C GLU A 247 6.54 -23.22 70.39
N THR A 248 7.28 -23.97 69.57
CA THR A 248 7.97 -25.19 70.01
C THR A 248 8.95 -24.89 71.15
N ASN A 249 9.75 -23.84 71.02
CA ASN A 249 10.68 -23.41 72.06
C ASN A 249 9.96 -22.95 73.34
N ARG A 250 8.81 -22.28 73.20
CA ARG A 250 7.96 -21.89 74.33
C ARG A 250 7.45 -23.11 75.10
N LEU A 251 6.93 -24.12 74.39
CA LEU A 251 6.45 -25.36 74.98
C LEU A 251 7.59 -26.16 75.64
N LEU A 252 8.75 -26.25 74.97
CA LEU A 252 9.92 -26.91 75.51
C LEU A 252 10.36 -26.27 76.84
N LYS A 253 10.42 -24.93 76.89
CA LYS A 253 10.73 -24.21 78.13
C LYS A 253 9.71 -24.45 79.24
N ALA A 254 8.42 -24.49 78.92
CA ALA A 254 7.38 -24.80 79.90
C ALA A 254 7.51 -26.23 80.46
N ILE A 255 7.87 -27.21 79.62
CA ILE A 255 8.15 -28.59 80.04
C ILE A 255 9.39 -28.63 80.95
N GLU A 256 10.46 -27.94 80.60
CA GLU A 256 11.67 -27.85 81.44
C GLU A 256 11.36 -27.25 82.82
N GLU A 257 10.57 -26.19 82.87
CA GLU A 257 10.13 -25.56 84.13
C GLU A 257 9.24 -26.49 84.96
N ALA A 258 8.33 -27.23 84.33
CA ALA A 258 7.50 -28.23 84.99
C ALA A 258 8.35 -29.38 85.54
N ASN A 259 9.33 -29.86 84.78
CA ASN A 259 10.26 -30.91 85.21
C ASN A 259 11.11 -30.44 86.42
N LYS A 260 11.60 -29.20 86.42
CA LYS A 260 12.30 -28.62 87.57
C LYS A 260 11.41 -28.59 88.82
N LYS A 261 10.15 -28.16 88.69
CA LYS A 261 9.18 -28.15 89.80
C LYS A 261 8.89 -29.55 90.30
N MET A 262 8.68 -30.50 89.39
CA MET A 262 8.46 -31.91 89.71
C MET A 262 9.64 -32.47 90.52
N GLN A 263 10.87 -32.21 90.09
CA GLN A 263 12.07 -32.67 90.79
C GLN A 263 12.15 -32.11 92.22
N ILE A 264 11.82 -30.83 92.44
CA ILE A 264 11.77 -30.23 93.78
C ILE A 264 10.71 -30.90 94.66
N THR A 265 9.52 -31.14 94.10
CA THR A 265 8.45 -31.83 94.85
C THR A 265 8.82 -33.28 95.14
N GLU A 266 9.51 -33.95 94.23
CA GLU A 266 9.98 -35.32 94.39
C GLU A 266 11.03 -35.43 95.49
N THR A 267 12.01 -34.52 95.55
CA THR A 267 12.97 -34.48 96.66
C THR A 267 12.28 -34.23 98.00
N SER A 268 11.29 -33.34 98.05
CA SER A 268 10.53 -33.09 99.29
C SER A 268 9.68 -34.30 99.72
N ILE A 269 9.12 -35.05 98.76
CA ILE A 269 8.41 -36.30 99.05
C ILE A 269 9.40 -37.34 99.61
N GLN A 270 10.57 -37.50 98.99
CA GLN A 270 11.61 -38.42 99.46
C GLN A 270 12.06 -38.08 100.90
N GLU A 271 12.20 -36.80 101.25
CA GLU A 271 12.50 -36.37 102.63
C GLU A 271 11.37 -36.74 103.60
N LYS A 272 10.11 -36.58 103.20
CA LYS A 272 8.95 -36.99 104.01
C LYS A 272 8.89 -38.50 104.17
N ASP A 273 9.17 -39.27 103.13
CA ASP A 273 9.21 -40.73 103.18
C ASP A 273 10.34 -41.23 104.11
N GLN A 274 11.50 -40.57 104.09
CA GLN A 274 12.57 -40.82 105.06
C GLN A 274 12.09 -40.57 106.50
N ARG A 275 11.38 -39.46 106.73
CA ARG A 275 10.83 -39.13 108.05
C ARG A 275 9.76 -40.14 108.51
N ILE A 276 8.89 -40.58 107.60
CA ILE A 276 7.92 -41.64 107.87
C ILE A 276 8.65 -42.93 108.27
N GLY A 277 9.67 -43.33 107.52
CA GLY A 277 10.48 -44.51 107.85
C GLY A 277 11.24 -44.42 109.18
N GLU A 278 11.58 -43.23 109.67
CA GLU A 278 12.08 -43.04 111.05
C GLU A 278 10.99 -43.21 112.10
N LEU A 279 9.79 -42.68 111.85
CA LEU A 279 8.64 -42.80 112.73
C LEU A 279 8.18 -44.26 112.84
N ASP A 280 8.11 -45.00 111.73
CA ASP A 280 7.75 -46.42 111.73
C ASP A 280 8.74 -47.26 112.56
N ARG A 281 10.05 -46.96 112.46
CA ARG A 281 11.08 -47.60 113.31
C ARG A 281 10.92 -47.28 114.79
N LEU A 282 10.46 -46.07 115.14
CA LEU A 282 10.15 -45.71 116.52
C LEU A 282 8.89 -46.44 117.01
N ILE A 283 7.83 -46.46 116.20
CA ILE A 283 6.58 -47.17 116.48
C ILE A 283 6.88 -48.65 116.73
N GLN A 284 7.69 -49.29 115.88
CA GLN A 284 8.09 -50.68 116.06
C GLN A 284 8.78 -50.92 117.41
N ARG A 285 9.72 -50.05 117.82
CA ARG A 285 10.38 -50.16 119.14
C ARG A 285 9.38 -49.99 120.29
N MET A 286 8.46 -49.03 120.18
CA MET A 286 7.41 -48.82 121.18
C MET A 286 6.44 -50.00 121.24
N GLU A 287 6.12 -50.61 120.10
CA GLU A 287 5.29 -51.81 120.04
C GLU A 287 6.00 -53.00 120.69
N GLU A 288 7.27 -53.23 120.39
CA GLU A 288 8.09 -54.28 121.04
C GLU A 288 8.11 -54.11 122.56
N GLU A 289 8.36 -52.90 123.05
CA GLU A 289 8.31 -52.56 124.48
C GLU A 289 6.92 -52.80 125.08
N ARG A 290 5.85 -52.37 124.40
CA ARG A 290 4.46 -52.63 124.83
C ARG A 290 4.19 -54.13 124.96
N HIS A 291 4.58 -54.94 123.98
CA HIS A 291 4.41 -56.39 124.04
C HIS A 291 5.18 -56.99 125.22
N GLN A 292 6.38 -56.47 125.51
CA GLN A 292 7.17 -56.90 126.68
C GLN A 292 6.50 -56.56 128.01
N LEU A 293 6.00 -55.32 128.16
CA LEU A 293 5.23 -54.89 129.35
C LEU A 293 3.94 -55.70 129.52
N GLN A 294 3.23 -55.98 128.42
CA GLN A 294 2.01 -56.76 128.46
C GLN A 294 2.26 -58.22 128.88
N LYS A 295 3.40 -58.81 128.45
CA LYS A 295 3.84 -60.12 128.93
C LYS A 295 4.12 -60.12 130.45
N GLN A 296 4.75 -59.06 130.97
CA GLN A 296 4.98 -58.90 132.41
C GLN A 296 3.67 -58.72 133.19
N LEU A 297 2.72 -57.94 132.66
CA LEU A 297 1.40 -57.76 133.27
C LEU A 297 0.67 -59.09 133.42
N VAL A 298 0.59 -59.90 132.36
CA VAL A 298 -0.05 -61.23 132.41
C VAL A 298 0.64 -62.15 133.42
N GLN A 299 1.96 -62.08 133.54
CA GLN A 299 2.71 -62.83 134.55
C GLN A 299 2.29 -62.42 135.98
N HIS A 300 2.13 -61.13 136.26
CA HIS A 300 1.64 -60.64 137.54
C HIS A 300 0.14 -60.93 137.76
N GLU A 301 -0.70 -60.84 136.75
CA GLU A 301 -2.12 -61.21 136.83
C GLU A 301 -2.29 -62.71 137.14
N THR A 302 -1.45 -63.57 136.57
CA THR A 302 -1.43 -65.02 136.87
C THR A 302 -1.05 -65.26 138.33
N GLN A 303 -0.02 -64.55 138.84
CA GLN A 303 0.39 -64.58 140.26
C GLN A 303 -0.73 -64.10 141.19
N ILE A 304 -1.44 -63.04 140.80
CA ILE A 304 -2.58 -62.49 141.56
C ILE A 304 -3.81 -63.42 141.46
N SER A 305 -4.05 -64.07 140.32
CA SER A 305 -5.15 -65.02 140.14
C SER A 305 -4.98 -66.26 141.03
N GLY A 306 -3.74 -66.72 141.24
CA GLY A 306 -3.42 -67.75 142.22
C GLY A 306 -3.65 -67.32 143.68
N ALA A 307 -3.60 -66.00 143.96
CA ALA A 307 -3.86 -65.42 145.27
C ALA A 307 -5.34 -65.03 145.52
N LYS A 308 -6.23 -65.09 144.51
CA LYS A 308 -7.63 -64.64 144.58
C LYS A 308 -8.66 -65.77 144.79
N SER A 309 -8.33 -66.73 145.64
CA SER A 309 -9.30 -67.70 146.19
C SER A 309 -9.86 -67.22 147.54
N GLN A 310 -10.45 -66.01 147.61
CA GLN A 310 -11.19 -65.56 148.80
C GLN A 310 -12.18 -64.44 148.44
N THR A 311 -13.43 -64.63 148.84
CA THR A 311 -14.70 -63.98 148.46
C THR A 311 -14.93 -62.51 148.90
N HIS A 312 -15.97 -61.91 148.29
CA HIS A 312 -16.82 -60.76 148.72
C HIS A 312 -16.43 -59.33 148.27
N SER A 313 -16.86 -58.89 147.05
CA SER A 313 -17.27 -57.49 146.73
C SER A 313 -17.65 -57.27 145.25
N ASP A 314 -18.82 -57.76 144.79
CA ASP A 314 -19.23 -57.65 143.37
C ASP A 314 -20.05 -56.39 143.01
N LYS A 315 -20.39 -55.53 143.99
CA LYS A 315 -21.15 -54.30 143.72
C LYS A 315 -20.29 -53.14 143.19
N GLN A 316 -19.08 -52.93 143.73
CA GLN A 316 -18.19 -51.85 143.29
C GLN A 316 -17.51 -52.18 141.95
N ARG A 317 -17.24 -53.46 141.69
CA ARG A 317 -16.69 -53.92 140.41
C ARG A 317 -17.70 -53.80 139.27
N SER A 318 -18.98 -54.10 139.53
CA SER A 318 -20.07 -53.84 138.56
C SER A 318 -20.23 -52.36 138.26
N GLN A 319 -20.19 -51.48 139.27
CA GLN A 319 -20.28 -50.03 139.05
C GLN A 319 -19.09 -49.47 138.27
N HIS A 320 -17.87 -49.90 138.57
CA HIS A 320 -16.69 -49.46 137.82
C HIS A 320 -16.70 -49.97 136.37
N LEU A 321 -17.12 -51.22 136.14
CA LEU A 321 -17.30 -51.77 134.78
C LEU A 321 -18.43 -51.05 134.03
N GLU A 322 -19.49 -50.65 134.73
CA GLU A 322 -20.61 -49.90 134.15
C GLU A 322 -20.22 -48.45 133.81
N GLU A 323 -19.39 -47.79 134.62
CA GLU A 323 -18.78 -46.48 134.31
C GLU A 323 -17.83 -46.57 133.11
N VAL A 324 -16.99 -47.60 133.03
CA VAL A 324 -16.09 -47.82 131.87
C VAL A 324 -16.91 -48.13 130.62
N ALA A 325 -17.97 -48.92 130.73
CA ALA A 325 -18.88 -49.20 129.61
C ALA A 325 -19.66 -47.94 129.19
N ALA A 326 -20.06 -47.08 130.13
CA ALA A 326 -20.68 -45.79 129.84
C ALA A 326 -19.69 -44.85 129.13
N GLY A 327 -18.45 -44.75 129.58
CA GLY A 327 -17.40 -43.96 128.93
C GLY A 327 -17.05 -44.46 127.53
N LEU A 328 -17.05 -45.78 127.30
CA LEU A 328 -16.87 -46.35 125.96
C LEU A 328 -18.08 -46.07 125.06
N ARG A 329 -19.31 -46.17 125.57
CA ARG A 329 -20.53 -45.80 124.84
C ARG A 329 -20.53 -44.31 124.45
N GLU A 330 -20.07 -43.44 125.34
CA GLU A 330 -19.95 -42.01 125.07
C GLU A 330 -18.86 -41.73 124.03
N ARG A 331 -17.73 -42.44 124.08
CA ARG A 331 -16.66 -42.31 123.07
C ARG A 331 -17.09 -42.84 121.70
N ILE A 332 -17.84 -43.93 121.64
CA ILE A 332 -18.46 -44.43 120.40
C ILE A 332 -19.45 -43.40 119.86
N LYS A 333 -20.30 -42.82 120.72
CA LYS A 333 -21.24 -41.76 120.32
C LYS A 333 -20.51 -40.53 119.77
N HIS A 334 -19.43 -40.08 120.42
CA HIS A 334 -18.61 -38.98 119.90
C HIS A 334 -17.96 -39.30 118.55
N LEU A 335 -17.50 -40.54 118.35
CA LEU A 335 -16.99 -41.00 117.06
C LEU A 335 -18.09 -41.02 116.00
N ASP A 336 -19.29 -41.51 116.32
CA ASP A 336 -20.45 -41.50 115.42
C ASP A 336 -20.88 -40.06 115.08
N ASP A 337 -20.87 -39.16 116.06
CA ASP A 337 -21.16 -37.73 115.83
C ASP A 337 -20.10 -37.07 114.94
N MET A 338 -18.82 -37.43 115.10
CA MET A 338 -17.75 -36.97 114.21
C MET A 338 -17.89 -37.55 112.80
N VAL A 339 -18.25 -38.82 112.67
CA VAL A 339 -18.54 -39.47 111.38
C VAL A 339 -19.73 -38.80 110.71
N HIS A 340 -20.81 -38.51 111.44
CA HIS A 340 -21.96 -37.79 110.92
C HIS A 340 -21.63 -36.35 110.51
N CYS A 341 -20.81 -35.63 111.28
CA CYS A 341 -20.33 -34.30 110.89
C CYS A 341 -19.52 -34.36 109.58
N GLN A 342 -18.66 -35.37 109.43
CA GLN A 342 -17.90 -35.56 108.18
C GLN A 342 -18.80 -35.99 107.01
N GLN A 343 -19.75 -36.90 107.23
CA GLN A 343 -20.74 -37.31 106.21
C GLN A 343 -21.59 -36.12 105.74
N LYS A 344 -22.00 -35.24 106.66
CA LYS A 344 -22.75 -34.02 106.33
C LYS A 344 -21.91 -33.06 105.48
N LYS A 345 -20.61 -32.94 105.76
CA LYS A 345 -19.68 -32.14 104.95
C LYS A 345 -19.51 -32.70 103.54
N VAL A 346 -19.35 -34.01 103.41
CA VAL A 346 -19.29 -34.68 102.09
C VAL A 346 -20.59 -34.50 101.32
N LYS A 347 -21.74 -34.67 101.98
CA LYS A 347 -23.05 -34.45 101.34
C LYS A 347 -23.18 -33.01 100.81
N HIS A 348 -22.76 -32.02 101.59
CA HIS A 348 -22.76 -30.63 101.16
C HIS A 348 -21.85 -30.40 99.94
N MET A 349 -20.64 -30.97 99.94
CA MET A 349 -19.74 -30.90 98.78
C MET A 349 -20.33 -31.55 97.53
N VAL A 350 -21.06 -32.67 97.68
CA VAL A 350 -21.77 -33.31 96.56
C VAL A 350 -22.88 -32.41 96.03
N GLU A 351 -23.67 -31.79 96.91
CA GLU A 351 -24.70 -30.83 96.52
C GLU A 351 -24.11 -29.61 95.78
N GLU A 352 -22.97 -29.08 96.24
CA GLU A 352 -22.25 -28.01 95.54
C GLU A 352 -21.77 -28.44 94.15
N ILE A 353 -21.22 -29.66 94.02
CA ILE A 353 -20.81 -30.23 92.72
C ILE A 353 -22.03 -30.36 91.80
N GLU A 354 -23.17 -30.82 92.29
CA GLU A 354 -24.39 -30.94 91.49
C GLU A 354 -24.90 -29.58 91.02
N ILE A 355 -24.83 -28.54 91.87
CA ILE A 355 -25.17 -27.16 91.49
C ILE A 355 -24.20 -26.65 90.41
N LEU A 356 -22.89 -26.85 90.58
CA LEU A 356 -21.89 -26.45 89.60
C LEU A 356 -22.08 -27.18 88.27
N LYS A 357 -22.39 -28.48 88.31
CA LYS A 357 -22.70 -29.30 87.12
C LYS A 357 -23.92 -28.76 86.37
N LYS A 358 -24.97 -28.31 87.08
CA LYS A 358 -26.14 -27.65 86.46
C LYS A 358 -25.75 -26.32 85.79
N LYS A 359 -24.90 -25.51 86.42
CA LYS A 359 -24.40 -24.24 85.83
C LYS A 359 -23.57 -24.48 84.57
N ILE A 360 -22.73 -25.52 84.56
CA ILE A 360 -21.96 -25.90 83.36
C ILE A 360 -22.91 -26.23 82.21
N LYS A 361 -23.91 -27.09 82.43
CA LYS A 361 -24.91 -27.43 81.41
C LYS A 361 -25.68 -26.22 80.87
N GLN A 362 -26.00 -25.25 81.74
CA GLN A 362 -26.63 -23.99 81.30
C GLN A 362 -25.69 -23.17 80.40
N LYS A 363 -24.40 -23.10 80.73
CA LYS A 363 -23.41 -22.43 79.87
C LYS A 363 -23.19 -23.16 78.55
N GLU A 364 -23.19 -24.49 78.54
CA GLU A 364 -23.10 -25.30 77.30
C GLU A 364 -24.28 -25.00 76.36
N LEU A 365 -25.50 -24.90 76.89
CA LEU A 365 -26.68 -24.48 76.10
C LEU A 365 -26.54 -23.06 75.56
N PHE A 366 -26.01 -22.13 76.36
CA PHE A 366 -25.77 -20.75 75.93
C PHE A 366 -24.70 -20.67 74.82
N ILE A 367 -23.63 -21.45 74.94
CA ILE A 367 -22.61 -21.58 73.89
C ILE A 367 -23.25 -22.09 72.60
N MET A 368 -24.12 -23.12 72.68
CA MET A 368 -24.83 -23.64 71.51
C MET A 368 -25.68 -22.57 70.81
N GLN A 369 -26.40 -21.74 71.59
CA GLN A 369 -27.20 -20.64 71.04
C GLN A 369 -26.33 -19.57 70.37
N LEU A 370 -25.16 -19.25 70.93
CA LEU A 370 -24.22 -18.32 70.31
C LEU A 370 -23.63 -18.88 69.02
N LEU A 371 -23.30 -20.17 68.98
CA LEU A 371 -22.81 -20.83 67.76
C LEU A 371 -23.87 -20.82 66.65
N GLU A 372 -25.13 -21.10 66.97
CA GLU A 372 -26.24 -21.00 66.02
C GLU A 372 -26.39 -19.56 65.48
N LYS A 373 -26.23 -18.55 66.36
CA LYS A 373 -26.28 -17.15 65.94
C LYS A 373 -25.09 -16.75 65.06
N ILE A 374 -23.88 -17.23 65.37
CA ILE A 374 -22.69 -17.02 64.54
C ILE A 374 -22.92 -17.64 63.16
N SER A 375 -23.36 -18.90 63.10
CA SER A 375 -23.64 -19.60 61.84
C SER A 375 -24.68 -18.85 60.99
N PHE A 376 -25.75 -18.33 61.59
CA PHE A 376 -26.73 -17.49 60.89
C PHE A 376 -26.10 -16.22 60.29
N LEU A 377 -25.28 -15.51 61.08
CA LEU A 377 -24.61 -14.28 60.62
C LEU A 377 -23.53 -14.55 59.57
N GLU A 378 -22.83 -15.68 59.66
CA GLU A 378 -21.87 -16.13 58.65
C GLU A 378 -22.57 -16.40 57.32
N CYS A 379 -23.74 -17.04 57.33
CA CYS A 379 -24.55 -17.23 56.13
C CYS A 379 -25.02 -15.89 55.52
N GLU A 380 -25.51 -14.96 56.34
CA GLU A 380 -25.94 -13.63 55.87
C GLU A 380 -24.77 -12.82 55.30
N ASN A 381 -23.61 -12.82 55.97
CA ASN A 381 -22.39 -12.20 55.45
C ASN A 381 -21.93 -12.83 54.13
N LYS A 382 -22.03 -14.17 54.01
CA LYS A 382 -21.66 -14.86 52.77
C LYS A 382 -22.59 -14.48 51.62
N GLU A 383 -23.90 -14.40 51.87
CA GLU A 383 -24.88 -13.93 50.87
C GLU A 383 -24.62 -12.47 50.46
N LEU A 384 -24.31 -11.58 51.40
CA LEU A 384 -23.95 -10.20 51.09
C LEU A 384 -22.67 -10.10 50.26
N GLN A 385 -21.66 -10.92 50.58
CA GLN A 385 -20.42 -11.00 49.80
C GLN A 385 -20.69 -11.49 48.38
N ASP A 386 -21.48 -12.57 48.21
CA ASP A 386 -21.81 -13.10 46.89
C ASP A 386 -22.62 -12.08 46.06
N ARG A 387 -23.48 -11.26 46.70
CA ARG A 387 -24.18 -10.13 46.05
C ARG A 387 -23.21 -9.02 45.64
N LEU A 388 -22.22 -8.70 46.47
CA LEU A 388 -21.19 -7.71 46.13
C LEU A 388 -20.37 -8.19 44.93
N ASP A 389 -19.94 -9.45 44.94
CA ASP A 389 -19.16 -10.06 43.86
C ASP A 389 -19.96 -10.04 42.54
N TYR A 390 -21.25 -10.41 42.59
CA TYR A 390 -22.15 -10.31 41.44
C TYR A 390 -22.26 -8.87 40.90
N LEU A 391 -22.39 -7.86 41.77
CA LEU A 391 -22.44 -6.45 41.38
C LEU A 391 -21.09 -5.97 40.82
N MET A 392 -19.97 -6.43 41.36
CA MET A 392 -18.65 -6.12 40.81
C MET A 392 -18.44 -6.74 39.43
N GLU A 393 -18.98 -7.94 39.20
CA GLU A 393 -18.86 -8.65 37.94
C GLU A 393 -19.85 -8.16 36.86
N THR A 394 -21.02 -7.64 37.25
CA THR A 394 -21.99 -7.02 36.33
C THR A 394 -21.75 -5.54 36.04
N GLN A 395 -20.86 -4.87 36.78
CA GLN A 395 -20.41 -3.51 36.46
C GLN A 395 -19.46 -3.53 35.25
N PRO A 396 -19.78 -2.86 34.12
CA PRO A 396 -18.79 -2.62 33.09
C PRO A 396 -17.69 -1.74 33.67
N ARG A 397 -16.41 -2.10 33.47
CA ARG A 397 -15.27 -1.27 33.90
C ARG A 397 -15.30 0.08 33.20
N THR A 398 -16.03 1.03 33.77
CA THR A 398 -15.90 2.43 33.42
C THR A 398 -14.58 2.90 34.00
N ASN A 399 -13.59 3.08 33.13
CA ASN A 399 -12.38 3.84 33.41
C ASN A 399 -12.82 5.26 33.79
N VAL A 400 -13.04 5.50 35.08
CA VAL A 400 -13.16 6.83 35.65
C VAL A 400 -12.03 6.93 36.65
N GLU A 401 -11.01 7.71 36.28
CA GLU A 401 -9.99 8.23 37.19
C GLU A 401 -10.70 9.04 38.29
N THR A 402 -11.06 8.39 39.40
CA THR A 402 -11.38 9.10 40.63
C THR A 402 -10.07 9.45 41.33
N ARG A 403 -9.70 10.73 41.18
CA ARG A 403 -8.76 11.43 42.04
C ARG A 403 -9.07 11.17 43.52
N GLU A 404 -7.99 11.05 44.26
CA GLU A 404 -7.85 11.03 45.73
C GLU A 404 -9.01 11.63 46.52
N ILE A 405 -9.56 10.82 47.43
CA ILE A 405 -10.02 11.32 48.74
C ILE A 405 -9.43 10.36 49.77
N GLY A 406 -8.21 10.69 50.21
CA GLY A 406 -7.64 10.14 51.43
C GLY A 406 -8.48 10.61 52.62
N ILE A 407 -9.33 9.73 53.12
CA ILE A 407 -9.96 9.88 54.44
C ILE A 407 -9.14 8.99 55.37
N GLY A 408 -8.16 9.61 56.01
CA GLY A 408 -7.53 9.06 57.20
C GLY A 408 -8.59 8.96 58.30
N CYS A 409 -8.94 7.74 58.68
CA CYS A 409 -9.70 7.51 59.90
C CYS A 409 -8.70 7.20 61.02
N ASP A 410 -8.33 8.23 61.76
CA ASP A 410 -7.66 8.10 63.06
C ASP A 410 -8.57 7.30 64.00
N LEU A 411 -8.12 6.11 64.38
CA LEU A 411 -8.78 5.24 65.35
C LEU A 411 -8.02 5.31 66.69
N PRO A 412 -8.56 5.94 67.76
CA PRO A 412 -8.00 5.78 69.10
C PRO A 412 -8.67 4.59 69.80
N SER A 413 -8.00 3.43 69.81
CA SER A 413 -8.43 2.26 70.59
C SER A 413 -8.03 2.42 72.06
N ARG A 414 -9.00 2.80 72.91
CA ARG A 414 -8.92 2.70 74.37
C ARG A 414 -9.66 1.43 74.82
N LEU A 415 -8.99 0.66 75.67
CA LEU A 415 -9.40 -0.63 76.27
C LEU A 415 -10.72 -0.60 77.06
N PRO A 416 -11.32 -1.78 77.37
CA PRO A 416 -12.75 -1.99 77.52
C PRO A 416 -13.24 -1.90 78.98
N ALA A 417 -14.52 -1.57 79.17
CA ALA A 417 -15.21 -1.74 80.44
C ALA A 417 -16.67 -2.18 80.25
N GLU A 418 -16.93 -3.35 80.84
CA GLU A 418 -18.13 -3.97 81.38
C GLU A 418 -19.54 -3.39 81.19
N TRP A 419 -20.42 -4.37 80.98
CA TRP A 419 -21.87 -4.49 81.06
C TRP A 419 -22.68 -3.45 81.84
N SER A 420 -23.85 -3.10 81.29
CA SER A 420 -25.13 -3.13 82.02
C SER A 420 -26.31 -3.05 81.04
N GLY A 421 -27.25 -3.98 81.17
CA GLY A 421 -28.48 -3.99 80.39
C GLY A 421 -29.54 -3.02 80.92
N SER A 422 -30.50 -2.68 80.07
CA SER A 422 -31.86 -2.37 80.52
C SER A 422 -32.85 -2.48 79.37
N SER A 423 -33.96 -3.14 79.68
CA SER A 423 -35.17 -3.31 78.88
C SER A 423 -36.04 -2.07 79.02
N HIS A 424 -36.69 -1.61 77.94
CA HIS A 424 -38.08 -1.11 77.95
C HIS A 424 -38.56 -0.89 76.51
N GLY A 425 -39.70 -1.48 76.16
CA GLY A 425 -40.37 -1.27 74.87
C GLY A 425 -41.34 -0.09 74.88
N SER A 426 -41.71 0.37 73.68
CA SER A 426 -43.09 0.60 73.19
C SER A 426 -43.09 1.28 71.81
N SER A 427 -43.89 0.74 70.89
CA SER A 427 -44.24 1.17 69.51
C SER A 427 -45.09 2.49 69.50
N PRO A 428 -45.79 2.95 68.41
CA PRO A 428 -45.95 2.48 67.00
C PRO A 428 -46.07 3.59 65.91
N SER A 429 -46.15 3.22 64.61
CA SER A 429 -47.00 3.95 63.62
C SER A 429 -47.26 3.19 62.29
N HIS A 430 -48.56 2.98 62.04
CA HIS A 430 -49.39 2.80 60.81
C HIS A 430 -48.75 2.62 59.41
N SER A 431 -48.95 1.48 58.68
CA SER A 431 -50.09 1.06 57.78
C SER A 431 -50.17 1.80 56.41
N PRO A 432 -50.57 1.18 55.25
CA PRO A 432 -51.64 0.18 55.10
C PRO A 432 -51.51 -0.98 54.07
N ARG A 433 -52.02 -2.13 54.49
CA ARG A 433 -52.90 -3.15 53.85
C ARG A 433 -53.26 -3.08 52.34
N ARG A 434 -53.00 -4.19 51.61
CA ARG A 434 -53.86 -4.78 50.53
C ARG A 434 -53.70 -6.33 50.53
N PRO A 435 -54.61 -7.12 49.93
CA PRO A 435 -55.13 -8.35 50.54
C PRO A 435 -54.60 -9.62 49.86
N GLY A 436 -54.12 -10.57 50.65
CA GLY A 436 -53.77 -11.91 50.20
C GLY A 436 -54.28 -12.94 51.21
N SER A 437 -55.06 -13.89 50.72
CA SER A 437 -55.73 -14.98 51.42
C SER A 437 -54.99 -15.54 52.64
N SER A 438 -55.67 -15.59 53.79
CA SER A 438 -55.25 -16.34 54.97
C SER A 438 -55.29 -17.85 54.66
N ILE A 439 -54.16 -18.39 54.22
CA ILE A 439 -53.99 -19.85 54.13
C ILE A 439 -53.90 -20.39 55.57
N SER A 440 -54.71 -21.37 55.93
CA SER A 440 -54.73 -21.94 57.27
C SER A 440 -53.36 -22.52 57.63
N LYS A 441 -52.91 -22.40 58.90
CA LYS A 441 -51.65 -23.00 59.42
C LYS A 441 -51.53 -24.51 59.16
N LYS A 442 -52.63 -25.18 58.83
CA LYS A 442 -52.64 -26.60 58.46
C LYS A 442 -52.25 -26.81 56.99
N GLU A 443 -52.55 -25.85 56.14
CA GLU A 443 -52.35 -25.88 54.69
C GLU A 443 -51.00 -25.28 54.26
N SER A 444 -50.38 -24.41 55.08
CA SER A 444 -48.91 -24.19 55.00
C SER A 444 -48.19 -25.49 55.34
N ARG A 445 -48.53 -26.16 56.45
CA ARG A 445 -47.84 -27.40 56.85
C ARG A 445 -47.97 -28.53 55.84
N ILE A 446 -49.10 -28.65 55.15
CA ILE A 446 -49.27 -29.64 54.08
C ILE A 446 -48.43 -29.26 52.86
N ARG A 447 -48.34 -27.97 52.48
CA ARG A 447 -47.44 -27.53 51.42
C ARG A 447 -45.98 -27.65 51.80
N ASP A 448 -45.60 -27.34 53.04
CA ASP A 448 -44.24 -27.47 53.55
C ASP A 448 -43.82 -28.94 53.61
N LYS A 449 -44.74 -29.84 53.99
CA LYS A 449 -44.52 -31.30 53.96
C LYS A 449 -44.37 -31.80 52.52
N LYS A 450 -45.22 -31.33 51.59
CA LYS A 450 -45.14 -31.70 50.18
C LYS A 450 -43.90 -31.12 49.49
N HIS A 451 -43.50 -29.90 49.85
CA HIS A 451 -42.26 -29.27 49.40
C HIS A 451 -41.03 -29.96 50.00
N LEU A 452 -41.13 -30.50 51.22
CA LEU A 452 -40.09 -31.34 51.81
C LEU A 452 -39.98 -32.68 51.07
N ASP A 453 -41.10 -33.31 50.71
CA ASP A 453 -41.13 -34.56 49.96
C ASP A 453 -40.65 -34.35 48.50
N ASP A 454 -40.98 -33.22 47.86
CA ASP A 454 -40.49 -32.84 46.53
C ASP A 454 -38.99 -32.47 46.54
N ILE A 455 -38.49 -31.80 47.60
CA ILE A 455 -37.04 -31.61 47.83
C ILE A 455 -36.34 -32.95 48.09
N THR A 456 -37.02 -33.87 48.78
CA THR A 456 -36.49 -35.21 49.08
C THR A 456 -36.50 -36.11 47.84
N ALA A 457 -37.46 -35.94 46.92
CA ALA A 457 -37.51 -36.63 45.63
C ALA A 457 -36.56 -36.03 44.58
N ALA A 458 -36.21 -34.74 44.71
CA ALA A 458 -35.18 -34.06 43.90
C ALA A 458 -33.75 -34.34 44.39
N ARG A 459 -33.56 -35.05 45.52
CA ARG A 459 -32.26 -35.62 45.86
C ARG A 459 -31.96 -36.76 44.91
N LEU A 460 -31.06 -36.50 43.96
CA LEU A 460 -30.38 -37.53 43.18
C LEU A 460 -29.90 -38.65 44.14
N PRO A 461 -29.97 -39.93 43.73
CA PRO A 461 -29.44 -41.02 44.51
C PRO A 461 -28.02 -40.67 45.00
N PRO A 462 -27.64 -41.02 46.23
CA PRO A 462 -26.27 -40.82 46.69
C PRO A 462 -25.33 -41.44 45.65
N PHE A 463 -24.54 -40.60 44.97
CA PHE A 463 -23.48 -41.12 44.12
C PHE A 463 -22.56 -41.93 45.02
N HIS A 464 -22.52 -43.24 44.79
CA HIS A 464 -21.42 -44.07 45.24
C HIS A 464 -20.17 -43.62 44.49
N TYR A 465 -19.56 -42.53 44.94
CA TYR A 465 -18.20 -42.22 44.52
C TYR A 465 -17.34 -43.34 45.07
N ALA A 466 -16.79 -44.15 44.16
CA ALA A 466 -15.57 -44.88 44.46
C ALA A 466 -14.55 -43.87 44.99
N PRO A 467 -13.71 -44.23 45.98
CA PRO A 467 -12.64 -43.36 46.45
C PRO A 467 -11.90 -42.80 45.23
N ALA A 468 -11.63 -41.49 45.22
CA ALA A 468 -10.90 -40.86 44.12
C ALA A 468 -9.63 -41.67 43.86
N GLN A 469 -9.60 -42.41 42.75
CA GLN A 469 -8.41 -43.11 42.32
C GLN A 469 -7.43 -42.02 41.92
N LEU A 470 -6.43 -41.81 42.78
CA LEU A 470 -5.29 -40.97 42.48
C LEU A 470 -4.61 -41.59 41.26
N LEU A 471 -4.74 -40.92 40.13
CA LEU A 471 -4.00 -41.25 38.93
C LEU A 471 -2.51 -41.24 39.28
N SER A 472 -1.77 -42.20 38.73
CA SER A 472 -0.31 -42.15 38.84
C SER A 472 0.22 -40.87 38.21
N ILE A 473 1.39 -40.41 38.66
CA ILE A 473 2.04 -39.21 38.13
C ILE A 473 2.20 -39.32 36.60
N GLU A 474 2.49 -40.53 36.10
CA GLU A 474 2.56 -40.86 34.68
C GLU A 474 1.24 -40.59 33.94
N GLU A 475 0.11 -41.07 34.48
CA GLU A 475 -1.22 -40.88 33.89
C GLU A 475 -1.66 -39.41 33.93
N SER A 476 -1.31 -38.69 35.01
CA SER A 476 -1.59 -37.25 35.12
C SER A 476 -0.82 -36.44 34.08
N ILE A 477 0.46 -36.75 33.87
CA ILE A 477 1.29 -36.10 32.84
C ILE A 477 0.77 -36.44 31.43
N ALA A 478 0.39 -37.69 31.18
CA ALA A 478 -0.16 -38.11 29.90
C ALA A 478 -1.48 -37.38 29.57
N ILE A 479 -2.38 -37.24 30.54
CA ILE A 479 -3.63 -36.51 30.37
C ILE A 479 -3.38 -35.02 30.16
N GLN A 480 -2.46 -34.41 30.92
CA GLN A 480 -2.10 -33.00 30.78
C GLN A 480 -1.46 -32.70 29.41
N THR A 481 -0.58 -33.60 28.95
CA THR A 481 0.06 -33.50 27.62
C THR A 481 -0.99 -33.59 26.52
N ARG A 482 -1.90 -34.54 26.61
CA ARG A 482 -3.00 -34.69 25.65
C ARG A 482 -3.95 -33.49 25.64
N GLN A 483 -4.26 -32.92 26.80
CA GLN A 483 -5.06 -31.69 26.88
C GLN A 483 -4.35 -30.50 26.23
N LYS A 484 -3.03 -30.39 26.44
CA LYS A 484 -2.20 -29.37 25.79
C LYS A 484 -2.18 -29.54 24.27
N GLU A 485 -1.99 -30.76 23.77
CA GLU A 485 -2.03 -31.06 22.34
C GLU A 485 -3.37 -30.69 21.71
N ILE A 486 -4.49 -31.02 22.36
CA ILE A 486 -5.83 -30.65 21.88
C ILE A 486 -6.02 -29.13 21.83
N TYR A 487 -5.50 -28.41 22.83
CA TYR A 487 -5.57 -26.96 22.86
C TYR A 487 -4.73 -26.32 21.75
N GLU A 488 -3.51 -26.80 21.54
CA GLU A 488 -2.61 -26.34 20.47
C GLU A 488 -3.20 -26.66 19.08
N GLU A 489 -3.79 -27.84 18.90
CA GLU A 489 -4.49 -28.22 17.66
C GLU A 489 -5.68 -27.29 17.38
N MET A 490 -6.47 -26.98 18.41
CA MET A 490 -7.59 -26.03 18.28
C MET A 490 -7.10 -24.63 17.92
N GLN A 491 -6.01 -24.17 18.54
CA GLN A 491 -5.41 -22.87 18.25
C GLN A 491 -4.85 -22.82 16.81
N ALA A 492 -4.19 -23.89 16.36
CA ALA A 492 -3.69 -24.01 14.99
C ALA A 492 -4.83 -24.03 13.96
N LYS A 493 -5.93 -24.75 14.24
CA LYS A 493 -7.14 -24.74 13.38
C LYS A 493 -7.76 -23.35 13.28
N LEU A 494 -7.84 -22.62 14.40
CA LEU A 494 -8.35 -21.24 14.40
C LEU A 494 -7.43 -20.29 13.62
N ALA A 495 -6.11 -20.42 13.76
CA ALA A 495 -5.14 -19.64 13.01
C ALA A 495 -5.22 -19.95 11.50
N ALA A 496 -5.33 -21.22 11.13
CA ALA A 496 -5.48 -21.64 9.74
C ALA A 496 -6.79 -21.12 9.12
N HIS A 497 -7.90 -21.14 9.87
CA HIS A 497 -9.18 -20.57 9.41
C HIS A 497 -9.06 -19.07 9.15
N LYS A 498 -8.45 -18.32 10.08
CA LYS A 498 -8.21 -16.88 9.91
C LYS A 498 -7.32 -16.57 8.71
N LEU A 499 -6.27 -17.37 8.48
CA LEU A 499 -5.41 -17.23 7.30
C LEU A 499 -6.14 -17.55 6.00
N ALA A 500 -7.01 -18.56 5.99
CA ALA A 500 -7.84 -18.90 4.83
C ALA A 500 -8.84 -17.77 4.50
N GLU A 501 -9.44 -17.17 5.53
CA GLU A 501 -10.33 -16.00 5.39
C GLU A 501 -9.59 -14.76 4.87
N THR A 502 -8.39 -14.45 5.39
CA THR A 502 -7.64 -13.26 4.97
C THR A 502 -7.06 -13.39 3.56
N LEU A 503 -6.68 -14.60 3.14
CA LEU A 503 -6.09 -14.84 1.83
C LEU A 503 -7.13 -15.11 0.72
N ASN A 504 -8.43 -15.19 1.05
CA ASN A 504 -9.52 -15.45 0.09
C ASN A 504 -9.27 -16.69 -0.80
N ILE A 505 -8.49 -17.67 -0.30
CA ILE A 505 -8.12 -18.88 -1.01
C ILE A 505 -9.28 -19.87 -0.89
N LYS A 506 -10.04 -20.04 -1.98
CA LYS A 506 -10.97 -21.16 -2.10
C LYS A 506 -10.16 -22.46 -2.23
N MET A 507 -10.12 -23.26 -1.16
CA MET A 507 -9.67 -24.66 -1.27
C MET A 507 -10.63 -25.43 -2.17
N VAL A 508 -10.27 -25.55 -3.45
CA VAL A 508 -10.87 -26.51 -4.36
C VAL A 508 -10.36 -27.90 -3.94
N ARG A 509 -11.27 -28.87 -3.73
CA ARG A 509 -10.86 -30.27 -3.53
C ARG A 509 -10.08 -30.71 -4.76
N TYR A 510 -8.80 -30.97 -4.57
CA TYR A 510 -7.94 -31.56 -5.59
C TYR A 510 -8.17 -33.08 -5.58
N GLU A 511 -8.94 -33.58 -6.53
CA GLU A 511 -9.01 -35.01 -6.85
C GLU A 511 -7.83 -35.36 -7.75
N PRO A 512 -7.00 -36.37 -7.43
CA PRO A 512 -5.74 -36.62 -8.13
C PRO A 512 -5.89 -37.40 -9.44
N GLU A 513 -7.11 -37.58 -9.96
CA GLU A 513 -7.36 -38.26 -11.23
C GLU A 513 -7.78 -37.26 -12.30
N GLY A 514 -6.80 -36.63 -12.94
CA GLY A 514 -7.07 -35.73 -14.07
C GLY A 514 -5.82 -34.99 -14.53
N GLU A 515 -5.26 -35.47 -15.63
CA GLU A 515 -4.07 -34.98 -16.33
C GLU A 515 -3.98 -33.45 -16.45
N ALA A 516 -2.91 -32.86 -15.89
CA ALA A 516 -2.28 -31.66 -16.43
C ALA A 516 -0.82 -31.61 -15.96
N SER A 517 0.10 -31.96 -16.86
CA SER A 517 1.54 -31.86 -16.66
C SER A 517 1.96 -30.40 -16.43
N MET A 518 2.10 -29.97 -15.18
CA MET A 518 2.90 -28.79 -14.85
C MET A 518 4.38 -29.16 -14.90
N LYS A 519 5.08 -28.60 -15.89
CA LYS A 519 6.54 -28.60 -15.94
C LYS A 519 7.08 -27.85 -14.72
N TYR A 520 7.68 -28.56 -13.77
CA TYR A 520 8.56 -27.95 -12.79
C TYR A 520 9.80 -27.43 -13.52
N ARG A 521 10.06 -26.13 -13.40
CA ARG A 521 11.34 -25.53 -13.74
C ARG A 521 12.22 -25.73 -12.51
N GLU A 522 13.12 -26.72 -12.56
CA GLU A 522 14.25 -26.79 -11.64
C GLU A 522 15.10 -25.53 -11.83
N MET A 523 15.14 -24.66 -10.81
CA MET A 523 16.24 -23.70 -10.69
C MET A 523 17.41 -24.46 -10.09
N GLY A 524 18.44 -24.71 -10.90
CA GLY A 524 19.73 -25.15 -10.39
C GLY A 524 20.36 -24.02 -9.58
N ASP A 525 20.75 -24.33 -8.35
CA ASP A 525 21.62 -23.49 -7.55
C ASP A 525 23.02 -23.52 -8.20
N GLU A 526 23.37 -22.48 -8.96
CA GLU A 526 24.77 -22.24 -9.31
C GLU A 526 25.48 -21.63 -8.11
N GLU A 527 26.18 -22.48 -7.36
CA GLU A 527 27.22 -22.07 -6.40
C GLU A 527 28.35 -21.35 -7.14
N ASN A 528 28.35 -20.02 -7.13
CA ASN A 528 29.51 -19.26 -7.60
C ASN A 528 30.56 -19.13 -6.49
N TYR A 529 31.47 -20.11 -6.44
CA TYR A 529 32.78 -19.97 -5.79
C TYR A 529 33.66 -19.05 -6.65
N HIS A 530 33.90 -17.83 -6.18
CA HIS A 530 35.05 -17.03 -6.60
C HIS A 530 35.94 -16.72 -5.39
N SER A 531 36.96 -17.56 -5.23
CA SER A 531 38.23 -17.19 -4.61
C SER A 531 39.20 -16.75 -5.69
N LEU A 532 39.84 -15.59 -5.50
CA LEU A 532 41.17 -15.14 -6.00
C LEU A 532 41.28 -13.66 -5.59
N GLU A 533 42.08 -13.29 -4.58
CA GLU A 533 43.53 -12.96 -4.71
C GLU A 533 43.84 -12.12 -5.95
N ASP A 534 43.78 -10.79 -5.81
CA ASP A 534 44.93 -9.88 -5.68
C ASP A 534 44.47 -8.46 -5.26
#